data_AF-A0A2D5XM02-F1
#
_entry.id   AF-A0A2D5XM02-F1
#
_cell.length_a   1.000
_cell.length_b   1.000
_cell.length_c   1.000
_cell.angle_alpha   90.00
_cell.angle_beta   90.00
_cell.angle_gamma   90.00
#
_symmetry.space_group_name_H-M   'P 1'
#
loop_
_entity.id
_entity.type
_entity.pdbx_description
1 polymer ?
#
loop_
_entity_poly.entity_id
_entity_poly.type
_entity_poly.pdbx_seq_one_letter_code
_entity_poly.pdbx_strand_id
1 'polypeptide(L)'
;MLVSILFLFAPIFSLQGELPAQGETPVANAEDPVRWVASELWVADAEFVVSLTITAPADGMQLPLWALTGAAFDLNGKALGERPKGMIALAPGQVVETRFDLTASIGALAPKGTFTLACAIPGSGEPIEVLSPQPLANKVDFMEIPVSELAGFEVIMLTNRGAMWFELWPDVAPNHVRNFLDLSSSGFYDGSHFHRVVPGFMIQGGGAPPGKTAPRKVKAEFNSRKHGAGILSAARLGNDINSATSQFFVMHRNYPSLNGRYSPFGKLKSGMEVVEKIVITGDPRYSSNTPQGFTPTTPQNILRAIVVRAQSTVGEDGDK
;
A
#
# COMPACT_ATOMS: atom_id res chain seq x y z
N MET A 1 -39.41 38.87 -19.09
CA MET A 1 -40.88 39.02 -19.08
C MET A 1 -41.47 37.62 -18.96
N LEU A 2 -42.17 37.36 -17.83
CA LEU A 2 -42.92 36.16 -17.39
C LEU A 2 -42.14 34.81 -17.34
N VAL A 3 -41.79 34.24 -16.18
CA VAL A 3 -42.57 33.78 -15.00
C VAL A 3 -43.50 32.60 -15.31
N SER A 4 -43.17 31.43 -14.77
CA SER A 4 -44.14 30.54 -14.12
C SER A 4 -43.46 29.80 -12.97
N ILE A 5 -44.11 29.90 -11.83
CA ILE A 5 -43.76 29.44 -10.48
C ILE A 5 -44.90 28.49 -10.04
N LEU A 6 -44.64 27.70 -8.98
CA LEU A 6 -45.59 27.05 -8.05
C LEU A 6 -45.97 25.58 -8.39
N PHE A 7 -46.00 24.57 -7.50
CA PHE A 7 -45.55 24.27 -6.12
C PHE A 7 -45.98 22.81 -5.82
N LEU A 8 -45.35 22.09 -4.87
CA LEU A 8 -46.02 21.44 -3.70
C LEU A 8 -45.06 20.57 -2.85
N PHE A 9 -45.04 20.86 -1.54
CA PHE A 9 -44.54 20.03 -0.41
C PHE A 9 -45.44 18.76 -0.27
N ALA A 10 -45.11 17.62 0.37
CA ALA A 10 -44.57 17.37 1.72
C ALA A 10 -44.28 15.83 1.93
N PRO A 11 -44.02 15.27 3.14
CA PRO A 11 -42.92 14.33 3.43
C PRO A 11 -43.30 12.85 3.61
N ILE A 12 -42.32 11.94 3.65
CA ILE A 12 -42.45 10.58 4.25
C ILE A 12 -41.16 10.22 5.01
N PHE A 13 -41.32 9.68 6.22
CA PHE A 13 -40.29 9.24 7.18
C PHE A 13 -40.25 7.69 7.25
N SER A 14 -39.05 7.13 7.51
CA SER A 14 -38.73 5.77 8.03
C SER A 14 -39.02 4.55 7.13
N LEU A 15 -38.30 3.41 7.14
CA LEU A 15 -37.45 2.75 8.15
C LEU A 15 -36.50 1.74 7.44
N GLN A 16 -35.28 1.59 7.99
CA GLN A 16 -34.24 0.53 7.92
C GLN A 16 -34.23 -0.59 6.84
N GLY A 17 -33.02 -0.88 6.36
CA GLY A 17 -32.62 -2.14 5.73
C GLY A 17 -31.12 -2.16 5.42
N GLU A 18 -30.29 -2.49 6.42
CA GLU A 18 -28.84 -2.69 6.31
C GLU A 18 -28.49 -3.90 5.43
N LEU A 19 -27.43 -3.79 4.63
CA LEU A 19 -26.64 -4.90 4.11
C LEU A 19 -25.24 -4.80 4.73
N PRO A 20 -24.69 -5.86 5.35
CA PRO A 20 -23.42 -5.79 6.03
C PRO A 20 -22.28 -5.90 5.01
N ALA A 21 -21.34 -4.95 5.04
CA ALA A 21 -20.04 -5.12 4.40
C ALA A 21 -19.10 -5.77 5.44
N GLN A 22 -19.00 -7.09 5.42
CA GLN A 22 -17.94 -7.80 6.15
C GLN A 22 -16.64 -7.73 5.35
N GLY A 23 -15.73 -6.95 5.93
CA GLY A 23 -14.34 -6.78 5.60
C GLY A 23 -13.79 -5.89 6.70
N GLU A 24 -13.79 -6.42 7.92
CA GLU A 24 -13.32 -5.73 9.12
C GLU A 24 -11.82 -5.41 8.96
N THR A 25 -11.53 -4.25 8.38
CA THR A 25 -10.57 -3.33 9.01
C THR A 25 -11.00 -3.15 10.47
N PRO A 26 -10.07 -3.01 11.44
CA PRO A 26 -10.47 -2.70 12.80
C PRO A 26 -11.37 -1.47 12.74
N VAL A 27 -12.65 -1.65 13.07
CA VAL A 27 -13.59 -0.53 13.21
C VAL A 27 -13.12 0.20 14.45
N ALA A 28 -12.23 1.17 14.27
CA ALA A 28 -11.74 2.03 15.33
C ALA A 28 -12.94 2.77 15.93
N ASN A 29 -13.29 2.44 17.18
CA ASN A 29 -14.37 3.05 17.94
C ASN A 29 -14.40 4.56 17.70
N ALA A 30 -15.55 5.13 17.37
CA ALA A 30 -15.76 6.57 17.12
C ALA A 30 -15.41 7.48 18.33
N GLU A 31 -14.97 6.90 19.45
CA GLU A 31 -14.83 7.55 20.75
C GLU A 31 -13.40 8.00 21.10
N ASP A 32 -12.38 7.47 20.44
CA ASP A 32 -10.99 7.85 20.78
C ASP A 32 -10.67 9.26 20.25
N PRO A 33 -10.29 10.20 21.13
CA PRO A 33 -10.09 11.60 20.76
C PRO A 33 -8.80 11.82 19.99
N VAL A 34 -7.87 10.85 19.96
CA VAL A 34 -6.60 10.94 19.25
C VAL A 34 -6.45 9.72 18.37
N ARG A 35 -6.31 9.94 17.06
CA ARG A 35 -6.12 8.88 16.07
C ARG A 35 -4.92 9.21 15.21
N TRP A 36 -4.13 8.20 14.89
CA TRP A 36 -3.02 8.37 13.97
C TRP A 36 -2.88 7.17 13.06
N VAL A 37 -2.32 7.41 11.88
CA VAL A 37 -2.13 6.39 10.85
C VAL A 37 -0.75 6.57 10.25
N ALA A 38 0.02 5.49 10.22
CA ALA A 38 1.32 5.41 9.57
C ALA A 38 1.41 4.12 8.76
N SER A 39 2.42 4.03 7.90
CA SER A 39 2.72 2.79 7.17
C SER A 39 3.36 1.78 8.13
N GLU A 40 2.89 0.54 8.14
CA GLU A 40 3.54 -0.60 8.83
C GLU A 40 4.80 -1.09 8.10
N LEU A 41 5.17 -0.42 7.00
CA LEU A 41 6.35 -0.72 6.19
C LEU A 41 7.10 0.57 5.86
N TRP A 42 8.40 0.57 6.11
CA TRP A 42 9.32 1.62 5.70
C TRP A 42 10.57 1.03 5.07
N VAL A 43 11.12 1.70 4.07
CA VAL A 43 12.41 1.33 3.49
C VAL A 43 13.31 2.54 3.54
N ALA A 44 14.61 2.34 3.76
CA ALA A 44 15.58 3.43 3.78
C ALA A 44 15.42 4.36 2.56
N ASP A 45 15.46 5.66 2.85
CA ASP A 45 15.26 6.78 1.93
C ASP A 45 13.84 6.95 1.36
N ALA A 46 12.87 6.13 1.81
CA ALA A 46 11.45 6.33 1.50
C ALA A 46 10.82 7.38 2.44
N GLU A 47 9.85 8.11 1.92
CA GLU A 47 9.05 9.03 2.72
C GLU A 47 8.25 8.26 3.79
N PHE A 48 8.28 8.75 5.03
CA PHE A 48 7.48 8.20 6.13
C PHE A 48 6.61 9.30 6.75
N VAL A 49 5.37 9.39 6.26
CA VAL A 49 4.39 10.36 6.73
C VAL A 49 3.42 9.71 7.70
N VAL A 50 3.22 10.37 8.84
CA VAL A 50 2.19 10.01 9.81
C VAL A 50 1.06 11.04 9.76
N SER A 51 -0.17 10.57 9.65
CA SER A 51 -1.37 11.40 9.80
C SER A 51 -1.84 11.34 11.24
N LEU A 52 -2.17 12.48 11.84
CA LEU A 52 -2.73 12.60 13.18
C LEU A 52 -4.02 13.41 13.11
N THR A 53 -5.07 12.87 13.70
CA THR A 53 -6.37 13.52 13.89
C THR A 53 -6.69 13.56 15.38
N ILE A 54 -6.95 14.75 15.89
CA ILE A 54 -7.40 14.96 17.27
C ILE A 54 -8.78 15.60 17.24
N THR A 55 -9.73 15.02 17.96
CA THR A 55 -11.08 15.54 18.16
C THR A 55 -11.26 15.87 19.63
N ALA A 56 -11.37 17.16 19.95
CA ALA A 56 -11.63 17.60 21.31
C ALA A 56 -13.06 17.24 21.73
N PRO A 57 -13.27 16.67 22.93
CA PRO A 57 -14.59 16.36 23.47
C PRO A 57 -15.39 17.64 23.79
N ALA A 58 -16.62 17.47 24.25
CA ALA A 58 -17.58 18.56 24.48
C ALA A 58 -17.15 19.55 25.58
N ASP A 59 -16.21 19.19 26.43
CA ASP A 59 -15.60 20.03 27.48
C ASP A 59 -14.25 20.63 27.05
N GLY A 60 -13.80 20.37 25.81
CA GLY A 60 -12.51 20.80 25.28
C GLY A 60 -11.38 19.84 25.64
N MET A 61 -10.15 20.16 25.24
CA MET A 61 -8.99 19.31 25.50
C MET A 61 -7.75 20.15 25.77
N GLN A 62 -6.91 19.73 26.73
CA GLN A 62 -5.55 20.24 26.84
C GLN A 62 -4.56 19.21 26.30
N LEU A 63 -3.69 19.68 25.41
CA LEU A 63 -2.61 18.90 24.83
C LEU A 63 -1.26 19.46 25.23
N PRO A 64 -0.22 18.63 25.37
CA PRO A 64 1.14 19.13 25.47
C PRO A 64 1.52 20.01 24.27
N LEU A 65 2.36 21.02 24.47
CA LEU A 65 2.81 21.94 23.40
C LEU A 65 3.45 21.21 22.21
N TRP A 66 4.11 20.09 22.46
CA TRP A 66 4.76 19.26 21.45
C TRP A 66 3.82 18.31 20.70
N ALA A 67 2.55 18.18 21.11
CA ALA A 67 1.60 17.21 20.56
C ALA A 67 1.30 17.44 19.07
N LEU A 68 1.47 18.66 18.58
CA LEU A 68 1.25 19.03 17.17
C LEU A 68 2.57 19.16 16.39
N THR A 69 3.61 18.43 16.81
CA THR A 69 4.92 18.38 16.17
C THR A 69 5.36 16.91 16.00
N GLY A 70 6.43 16.67 15.24
CA GLY A 70 7.00 15.31 15.12
C GLY A 70 7.45 14.69 16.46
N ALA A 71 7.70 15.51 17.49
CA ALA A 71 8.01 15.03 18.85
C ALA A 71 6.82 14.32 19.54
N ALA A 72 5.63 14.35 18.94
CA ALA A 72 4.48 13.56 19.36
C ALA A 72 4.70 12.05 19.20
N PHE A 73 5.72 11.61 18.47
CA PHE A 73 5.98 10.20 18.21
C PHE A 73 7.27 9.72 18.87
N ASP A 74 7.24 8.45 19.28
CA ASP A 74 8.36 7.70 19.83
C ASP A 74 8.76 6.57 18.87
N LEU A 75 10.06 6.41 18.63
CA LEU A 75 10.64 5.25 17.95
C LEU A 75 11.34 4.38 19.00
N ASN A 76 10.91 3.13 19.13
CA ASN A 76 11.39 2.19 20.16
C ASN A 76 11.35 2.81 21.58
N GLY A 77 10.29 3.56 21.88
CA GLY A 77 10.11 4.25 23.16
C GLY A 77 10.96 5.52 23.35
N LYS A 78 11.71 5.96 22.33
CA LYS A 78 12.49 7.20 22.35
C LYS A 78 11.83 8.29 21.52
N ALA A 79 11.65 9.47 22.10
CA ALA A 79 11.09 10.62 21.42
C ALA A 79 11.87 11.03 20.17
N LEU A 80 11.14 11.30 19.08
CA LEU A 80 11.70 11.77 17.80
C LEU A 80 12.04 13.27 17.78
N GLY A 81 11.83 13.98 18.90
CA GLY A 81 12.17 15.39 19.05
C GLY A 81 12.06 15.86 20.50
N GLU A 82 12.42 17.12 20.73
CA GLU A 82 12.31 17.72 22.06
C GLU A 82 10.85 17.95 22.45
N ARG A 83 10.55 17.73 23.74
CA ARG A 83 9.23 17.91 24.33
C ARG A 83 9.24 19.09 25.31
N PRO A 84 9.18 20.35 24.82
CA PRO A 84 9.13 21.52 25.69
C PRO A 84 7.90 21.47 26.61
N LYS A 85 8.04 22.08 27.80
CA LYS A 85 6.93 22.24 28.74
C LYS A 85 5.91 23.24 28.19
N GLY A 86 4.63 23.00 28.48
CA GLY A 86 3.53 23.87 28.09
C GLY A 86 2.35 23.07 27.59
N MET A 87 1.19 23.73 27.54
CA MET A 87 -0.05 23.14 27.07
C MET A 87 -0.69 24.03 25.99
N ILE A 88 -1.36 23.41 25.04
CA ILE A 88 -2.26 24.04 24.07
C ILE A 88 -3.67 23.59 24.43
N ALA A 89 -4.62 24.51 24.44
CA ALA A 89 -6.04 24.20 24.61
C ALA A 89 -6.71 24.08 23.24
N LEU A 90 -7.48 23.01 23.04
CA LEU A 90 -8.44 22.88 21.95
C LEU A 90 -9.83 23.19 22.50
N ALA A 91 -10.58 24.00 21.76
CA ALA A 91 -11.96 24.34 22.09
C ALA A 91 -12.87 23.09 22.01
N PRO A 92 -14.01 23.07 22.72
CA PRO A 92 -15.00 22.02 22.59
C PRO A 92 -15.35 21.66 21.15
N GLY A 93 -15.27 20.37 20.81
CA GLY A 93 -15.58 19.87 19.47
C GLY A 93 -14.57 20.26 18.37
N GLN A 94 -13.47 20.95 18.70
CA GLN A 94 -12.45 21.32 17.73
C GLN A 94 -11.75 20.06 17.19
N VAL A 95 -11.65 19.98 15.87
CA VAL A 95 -10.91 18.93 15.17
C VAL A 95 -9.60 19.51 14.64
N VAL A 96 -8.48 18.83 14.90
CA VAL A 96 -7.16 19.14 14.36
C VAL A 96 -6.69 17.96 13.53
N GLU A 97 -6.44 18.20 12.25
CA GLU A 97 -5.85 17.22 11.34
C GLU A 97 -4.49 17.73 10.89
N THR A 98 -3.47 16.90 11.03
CA THR A 98 -2.10 17.25 10.65
C THR A 98 -1.33 16.05 10.11
N ARG A 99 -0.26 16.33 9.38
CA ARG A 99 0.63 15.32 8.80
C ARG A 99 2.06 15.65 9.17
N PHE A 100 2.80 14.64 9.61
CA PHE A 100 4.20 14.76 9.96
C PHE A 100 5.04 13.93 9.02
N ASP A 101 5.93 14.59 8.30
CA ASP A 101 7.03 13.91 7.62
C ASP A 101 8.11 13.57 8.66
N LEU A 102 8.20 12.28 9.01
CA LEU A 102 9.16 11.76 9.97
C LEU A 102 10.38 11.12 9.29
N THR A 103 10.54 11.30 7.97
CA THR A 103 11.56 10.61 7.17
C THR A 103 12.96 10.80 7.71
N ALA A 104 13.35 12.04 8.05
CA ALA A 104 14.69 12.32 8.58
C ALA A 104 14.90 11.72 9.98
N SER A 105 13.91 11.83 10.86
CA SER A 105 14.00 11.32 12.24
C SER A 105 14.06 9.80 12.28
N ILE A 106 13.28 9.13 11.43
CA ILE A 106 13.31 7.67 11.29
C ILE A 106 14.60 7.24 10.58
N GLY A 107 15.00 7.90 9.50
CA GLY A 107 16.22 7.57 8.77
C GLY A 107 17.49 7.58 9.62
N ALA A 108 17.58 8.48 10.61
CA ALA A 108 18.71 8.56 11.51
C ALA A 108 18.71 7.50 12.63
N LEU A 109 17.55 6.93 12.98
CA LEU A 109 17.35 6.15 14.21
C LEU A 109 16.82 4.74 13.99
N ALA A 110 16.21 4.45 12.85
CA ALA A 110 15.54 3.19 12.59
C ALA A 110 16.57 2.04 12.50
N PRO A 111 16.40 0.98 13.31
CA PRO A 111 17.20 -0.22 13.16
C PRO A 111 16.90 -0.94 11.83
N LYS A 112 17.83 -1.82 11.45
CA LYS A 112 17.60 -2.80 10.39
C LYS A 112 16.65 -3.87 10.91
N GLY A 113 15.62 -4.24 10.17
CA GLY A 113 14.68 -5.30 10.57
C GLY A 113 13.30 -4.73 10.87
N THR A 114 13.01 -4.41 12.13
CA THR A 114 11.72 -3.84 12.56
C THR A 114 11.94 -2.79 13.66
N PHE A 115 10.99 -1.87 13.81
CA PHE A 115 10.96 -0.91 14.91
C PHE A 115 9.54 -0.61 15.35
N THR A 116 9.37 -0.21 16.59
CA THR A 116 8.08 0.22 17.12
C THR A 116 7.92 1.72 16.95
N LEU A 117 6.77 2.15 16.43
CA LEU A 117 6.36 3.55 16.40
C LEU A 117 5.13 3.74 17.29
N ALA A 118 5.16 4.73 18.17
CA ALA A 118 4.05 5.05 19.06
C ALA A 118 3.74 6.54 19.02
N CYS A 119 2.47 6.90 19.19
CA CYS A 119 2.10 8.27 19.54
C CYS A 119 2.15 8.42 21.06
N ALA A 120 2.86 9.43 21.56
CA ALA A 120 3.03 9.68 22.99
C ALA A 120 1.89 10.50 23.60
N ILE A 121 0.92 10.94 22.79
CA ILE A 121 -0.25 11.65 23.28
C ILE A 121 -1.13 10.64 24.04
N PRO A 122 -1.58 10.93 25.27
CA PRO A 122 -2.46 10.02 26.01
C PRO A 122 -3.73 9.67 25.23
N GLY A 123 -4.12 8.40 25.24
CA GLY A 123 -5.33 7.92 24.55
C GLY A 123 -5.19 7.79 23.02
N SER A 124 -3.96 7.73 22.49
CA SER A 124 -3.68 7.61 21.06
C SER A 124 -3.63 6.17 20.52
N GLY A 125 -3.95 5.19 21.36
CA GLY A 125 -3.94 3.78 21.01
C GLY A 125 -2.57 3.10 21.16
N GLU A 126 -2.49 1.87 20.68
CA GLU A 126 -1.30 1.03 20.80
C GLU A 126 -0.20 1.43 19.80
N PRO A 127 1.07 1.18 20.13
CA PRO A 127 2.15 1.28 19.16
C PRO A 127 1.95 0.33 17.97
N ILE A 128 2.48 0.70 16.81
CA ILE A 128 2.57 -0.20 15.65
C ILE A 128 3.99 -0.73 15.50
N GLU A 129 4.10 -1.95 15.00
CA GLU A 129 5.37 -2.47 14.50
C GLU A 129 5.55 -2.07 13.04
N VAL A 130 6.66 -1.40 12.74
CA VAL A 130 7.04 -0.98 11.40
C VAL A 130 8.16 -1.88 10.91
N LEU A 131 7.90 -2.58 9.82
CA LEU A 131 8.88 -3.40 9.14
C LEU A 131 9.84 -2.48 8.36
N SER A 132 11.15 -2.67 8.57
CA SER A 132 12.27 -1.94 7.96
C SER A 132 13.20 -2.90 7.19
N PRO A 133 12.69 -3.58 6.14
CA PRO A 133 13.47 -4.52 5.36
C PRO A 133 14.56 -3.80 4.58
N GLN A 134 15.71 -4.45 4.49
CA GLN A 134 16.91 -3.86 3.89
C GLN A 134 16.97 -4.23 2.40
N PRO A 135 17.23 -3.26 1.52
CA PRO A 135 17.60 -3.54 0.14
C PRO A 135 18.78 -4.52 0.08
N LEU A 136 18.85 -5.32 -0.99
CA LEU A 136 20.03 -6.14 -1.22
C LEU A 136 21.29 -5.29 -1.29
N ALA A 137 22.30 -5.64 -0.50
CA ALA A 137 23.58 -4.92 -0.45
C ALA A 137 24.39 -5.05 -1.75
N ASN A 138 24.22 -6.17 -2.46
CA ASN A 138 24.94 -6.47 -3.68
C ASN A 138 23.97 -6.78 -4.81
N LYS A 139 24.38 -6.48 -6.04
CA LYS A 139 23.65 -6.91 -7.24
C LYS A 139 23.65 -8.44 -7.29
N VAL A 140 22.47 -9.03 -7.48
CA VAL A 140 22.27 -10.48 -7.62
C VAL A 140 21.85 -10.76 -9.06
N ASP A 141 22.45 -11.77 -9.68
CA ASP A 141 21.94 -12.30 -10.94
C ASP A 141 20.86 -13.34 -10.65
N PHE A 142 19.61 -12.89 -10.66
CA PHE A 142 18.46 -13.75 -10.40
C PHE A 142 18.23 -14.81 -11.47
N MET A 143 18.96 -14.81 -12.59
CA MET A 143 18.83 -15.87 -13.59
C MET A 143 19.60 -17.14 -13.19
N GLU A 144 20.67 -16.99 -12.41
CA GLU A 144 21.55 -18.10 -12.00
C GLU A 144 21.20 -18.68 -10.63
N ILE A 145 20.40 -17.98 -9.81
CA ILE A 145 19.99 -18.46 -8.48
C ILE A 145 19.15 -19.75 -8.59
N PRO A 146 19.39 -20.82 -7.82
CA PRO A 146 18.51 -22.00 -7.83
C PRO A 146 17.05 -21.65 -7.51
N VAL A 147 16.08 -22.32 -8.15
CA VAL A 147 14.64 -22.04 -7.95
C VAL A 147 14.23 -22.14 -6.48
N SER A 148 14.80 -23.10 -5.74
CA SER A 148 14.59 -23.29 -4.30
C SER A 148 15.01 -22.10 -3.44
N GLU A 149 15.94 -21.27 -3.92
CA GLU A 149 16.46 -20.10 -3.20
C GLU A 149 15.73 -18.81 -3.58
N LEU A 150 15.00 -18.78 -4.70
CA LEU A 150 14.27 -17.60 -5.15
C LEU A 150 13.18 -17.16 -4.16
N ALA A 151 12.64 -18.09 -3.36
CA ALA A 151 11.64 -17.79 -2.34
C ALA A 151 12.23 -16.97 -1.17
N GLY A 152 13.56 -16.94 -1.05
CA GLY A 152 14.28 -16.09 -0.10
C GLY A 152 14.36 -14.61 -0.52
N PHE A 153 13.68 -14.21 -1.59
CA PHE A 153 13.63 -12.83 -2.08
C PHE A 153 12.19 -12.36 -2.24
N GLU A 154 11.95 -11.12 -1.84
CA GLU A 154 10.66 -10.44 -1.92
C GLU A 154 10.86 -9.07 -2.57
N VAL A 155 9.75 -8.45 -3.01
CA VAL A 155 9.80 -7.12 -3.65
C VAL A 155 8.91 -6.14 -2.90
N ILE A 156 9.46 -4.97 -2.60
CA ILE A 156 8.73 -3.83 -2.07
C ILE A 156 8.66 -2.77 -3.14
N MET A 157 7.45 -2.43 -3.54
CA MET A 157 7.15 -1.40 -4.51
C MET A 157 6.69 -0.14 -3.80
N LEU A 158 7.56 0.87 -3.79
CA LEU A 158 7.24 2.20 -3.29
C LEU A 158 6.45 2.96 -4.36
N THR A 159 5.31 3.52 -3.99
CA THR A 159 4.47 4.34 -4.86
C THR A 159 4.19 5.70 -4.23
N ASN A 160 3.68 6.65 -5.02
CA ASN A 160 3.16 7.91 -4.49
C ASN A 160 1.83 7.77 -3.70
N ARG A 161 1.43 6.54 -3.36
CA ARG A 161 0.27 6.20 -2.51
C ARG A 161 0.63 5.34 -1.29
N GLY A 162 1.90 4.97 -1.15
CA GLY A 162 2.40 4.08 -0.09
C GLY A 162 3.19 2.90 -0.66
N ALA A 163 3.61 1.99 0.22
CA ALA A 163 4.40 0.82 -0.14
C ALA A 163 3.52 -0.42 -0.32
N MET A 164 3.86 -1.25 -1.31
CA MET A 164 3.27 -2.58 -1.51
C MET A 164 4.36 -3.64 -1.39
N TRP A 165 4.17 -4.64 -0.54
CA TRP A 165 5.15 -5.71 -0.32
C TRP A 165 4.62 -7.03 -0.87
N PHE A 166 5.37 -7.62 -1.79
CA PHE A 166 5.03 -8.87 -2.46
C PHE A 166 5.91 -10.04 -1.98
N GLU A 167 5.26 -11.12 -1.56
CA GLU A 167 5.85 -12.47 -1.64
C GLU A 167 5.80 -12.97 -3.09
N LEU A 168 6.75 -13.83 -3.45
CA LEU A 168 6.91 -14.38 -4.81
C LEU A 168 6.84 -15.92 -4.78
N TRP A 169 6.36 -16.52 -5.86
CA TRP A 169 6.07 -17.97 -5.93
C TRP A 169 6.89 -18.68 -7.01
N PRO A 170 8.19 -18.89 -6.78
CA PRO A 170 9.07 -19.53 -7.75
C PRO A 170 8.79 -21.03 -7.93
N ASP A 171 8.05 -21.65 -7.00
CA ASP A 171 7.56 -23.04 -7.08
C ASP A 171 6.61 -23.26 -8.27
N VAL A 172 5.80 -22.26 -8.61
CA VAL A 172 4.79 -22.35 -9.69
C VAL A 172 5.06 -21.47 -10.90
N ALA A 173 5.86 -20.40 -10.75
CA ALA A 173 6.16 -19.47 -11.83
C ALA A 173 7.63 -18.95 -11.76
N PRO A 174 8.63 -19.84 -11.81
CA PRO A 174 10.02 -19.47 -11.60
C PRO A 174 10.52 -18.42 -12.59
N ASN A 175 10.16 -18.50 -13.87
CA ASN A 175 10.68 -17.56 -14.87
C ASN A 175 10.06 -16.17 -14.73
N HIS A 176 8.78 -16.08 -14.35
CA HIS A 176 8.17 -14.79 -14.02
C HIS A 176 8.79 -14.18 -12.76
N VAL A 177 9.06 -14.98 -11.73
CA VAL A 177 9.73 -14.53 -10.50
C VAL A 177 11.13 -13.99 -10.81
N ARG A 178 11.96 -14.74 -11.55
CA ARG A 178 13.30 -14.29 -11.96
C ARG A 178 13.26 -12.96 -12.72
N ASN A 179 12.37 -12.87 -13.70
CA ASN A 179 12.22 -11.67 -14.51
C ASN A 179 11.75 -10.47 -13.67
N PHE A 180 10.79 -10.67 -12.75
CA PHE A 180 10.30 -9.60 -11.88
C PHE A 180 11.37 -9.12 -10.90
N LEU A 181 12.15 -10.03 -10.32
CA LEU A 181 13.29 -9.71 -9.45
C LEU A 181 14.39 -8.94 -10.20
N ASP A 182 14.76 -9.38 -11.40
CA ASP A 182 15.78 -8.72 -12.23
C ASP A 182 15.35 -7.31 -12.66
N LEU A 183 14.09 -7.16 -13.10
CA LEU A 183 13.52 -5.85 -13.44
C LEU A 183 13.44 -4.91 -12.22
N SER A 184 13.09 -5.45 -11.05
CA SER A 184 13.07 -4.66 -9.81
C SER A 184 14.49 -4.24 -9.41
N SER A 185 15.43 -5.18 -9.36
CA SER A 185 16.81 -4.92 -8.94
C SER A 185 17.59 -4.03 -9.91
N SER A 186 17.20 -3.96 -11.18
CA SER A 186 17.81 -3.06 -12.17
C SER A 186 17.20 -1.65 -12.18
N GLY A 187 16.20 -1.38 -11.34
CA GLY A 187 15.46 -0.11 -11.34
C GLY A 187 14.64 0.09 -12.62
N PHE A 188 14.22 -0.99 -13.28
CA PHE A 188 13.43 -0.90 -14.51
C PHE A 188 12.08 -0.21 -14.23
N TYR A 189 11.45 -0.55 -13.12
CA TYR A 189 10.14 -0.03 -12.72
C TYR A 189 10.18 1.38 -12.14
N ASP A 190 11.37 1.90 -11.80
CA ASP A 190 11.53 3.22 -11.19
C ASP A 190 11.06 4.31 -12.16
N GLY A 191 10.11 5.13 -11.71
CA GLY A 191 9.45 6.17 -12.50
C GLY A 191 8.38 5.66 -13.45
N SER A 192 8.07 4.35 -13.47
CA SER A 192 6.91 3.82 -14.19
C SER A 192 5.60 4.13 -13.42
N HIS A 193 4.45 3.73 -13.95
CA HIS A 193 3.15 4.01 -13.33
C HIS A 193 2.10 2.93 -13.61
N PHE A 194 1.03 2.93 -12.83
CA PHE A 194 -0.18 2.16 -13.09
C PHE A 194 -1.00 2.87 -14.18
N HIS A 195 -0.88 2.37 -15.41
CA HIS A 195 -1.48 2.99 -16.61
C HIS A 195 -2.90 2.51 -16.88
N ARG A 196 -3.37 1.48 -16.17
CA ARG A 196 -4.72 0.95 -16.31
C ARG A 196 -5.26 0.49 -14.96
N VAL A 197 -6.40 1.06 -14.56
CA VAL A 197 -7.09 0.78 -13.30
C VAL A 197 -8.54 0.39 -13.61
N VAL A 198 -9.00 -0.71 -13.00
CA VAL A 198 -10.40 -1.14 -13.06
C VAL A 198 -10.88 -1.42 -11.63
N PRO A 199 -11.69 -0.52 -11.04
CA PRO A 199 -12.37 -0.74 -9.77
C PRO A 199 -13.12 -2.07 -9.76
N GLY A 200 -13.10 -2.75 -8.61
CA GLY A 200 -13.59 -4.12 -8.46
C GLY A 200 -12.81 -5.22 -9.21
N PHE A 201 -11.73 -4.90 -9.94
CA PHE A 201 -10.99 -5.90 -10.72
C PHE A 201 -9.49 -5.88 -10.46
N MET A 202 -8.73 -4.91 -10.97
CA MET A 202 -7.26 -4.88 -10.84
C MET A 202 -6.65 -3.50 -11.11
N ILE A 203 -5.37 -3.36 -10.74
CA ILE A 203 -4.48 -2.28 -11.17
C ILE A 203 -3.35 -2.87 -12.01
N GLN A 204 -3.05 -2.30 -13.17
CA GLN A 204 -2.04 -2.80 -14.11
C GLN A 204 -0.95 -1.73 -14.32
N GLY A 205 0.30 -2.16 -14.21
CA GLY A 205 1.50 -1.33 -14.24
C GLY A 205 2.69 -2.05 -14.88
N GLY A 206 3.90 -1.59 -14.58
CA GLY A 206 5.13 -2.19 -15.09
C GLY A 206 5.40 -1.97 -16.59
N GLY A 207 4.71 -1.00 -17.19
CA GLY A 207 5.03 -0.54 -18.55
C GLY A 207 6.44 0.06 -18.57
N ALA A 208 7.18 -0.19 -19.65
CA ALA A 208 8.53 0.35 -19.80
C ALA A 208 8.49 1.89 -19.82
N PRO A 209 9.29 2.57 -18.98
CA PRO A 209 9.49 4.01 -19.12
C PRO A 209 10.04 4.36 -20.51
N PRO A 210 9.86 5.60 -21.00
CA PRO A 210 10.46 6.04 -22.26
C PRO A 210 11.96 5.73 -22.30
N GLY A 211 12.43 5.12 -23.39
CA GLY A 211 13.84 4.75 -23.57
C GLY A 211 14.29 3.47 -22.85
N LYS A 212 13.42 2.81 -22.08
CA LYS A 212 13.68 1.46 -21.53
C LYS A 212 12.90 0.41 -22.33
N THR A 213 13.45 -0.79 -22.44
CA THR A 213 12.76 -1.95 -23.01
C THR A 213 13.01 -3.15 -22.12
N ALA A 214 11.96 -3.94 -21.85
CA ALA A 214 12.12 -5.16 -21.08
C ALA A 214 13.04 -6.13 -21.85
N PRO A 215 14.07 -6.69 -21.22
CA PRO A 215 15.12 -7.43 -21.94
C PRO A 215 14.66 -8.79 -22.44
N ARG A 216 13.49 -9.28 -21.99
CA ARG A 216 13.02 -10.63 -22.27
C ARG A 216 11.50 -10.74 -22.33
N LYS A 217 11.08 -11.77 -23.08
CA LYS A 217 9.72 -12.27 -23.16
C LYS A 217 9.66 -13.60 -22.40
N VAL A 218 8.67 -13.74 -21.53
CA VAL A 218 8.50 -14.89 -20.63
C VAL A 218 7.31 -15.73 -21.11
N LYS A 219 7.52 -17.04 -21.28
CA LYS A 219 6.45 -17.98 -21.64
C LYS A 219 5.44 -18.11 -20.49
N ALA A 220 4.19 -18.43 -20.81
CA ALA A 220 3.15 -18.62 -19.81
C ALA A 220 3.53 -19.72 -18.79
N GLU A 221 3.32 -19.44 -17.51
CA GLU A 221 3.49 -20.36 -16.38
C GLU A 221 2.14 -20.46 -15.65
N PHE A 222 1.12 -20.89 -16.39
CA PHE A 222 -0.23 -21.09 -15.85
C PHE A 222 -0.19 -22.13 -14.72
N ASN A 223 -0.84 -21.82 -13.60
CA ASN A 223 -0.81 -22.66 -12.42
C ASN A 223 -2.15 -22.62 -11.65
N SER A 224 -2.23 -23.35 -10.55
CA SER A 224 -3.46 -23.56 -9.78
C SER A 224 -3.83 -22.40 -8.86
N ARG A 225 -2.93 -21.42 -8.64
CA ARG A 225 -3.19 -20.25 -7.78
C ARG A 225 -4.36 -19.46 -8.35
N LYS A 226 -5.27 -19.02 -7.48
CA LYS A 226 -6.49 -18.31 -7.86
C LYS A 226 -6.26 -16.81 -7.84
N HIS A 227 -6.86 -16.08 -8.77
CA HIS A 227 -6.81 -14.62 -8.86
C HIS A 227 -7.77 -13.97 -7.84
N GLY A 228 -7.42 -14.11 -6.56
CA GLY A 228 -8.04 -13.39 -5.45
C GLY A 228 -7.49 -11.97 -5.26
N ALA A 229 -8.03 -11.20 -4.31
CA ALA A 229 -7.49 -9.89 -3.94
C ALA A 229 -6.00 -9.96 -3.57
N GLY A 230 -5.22 -8.97 -4.00
CA GLY A 230 -3.78 -8.84 -3.75
C GLY A 230 -2.86 -9.75 -4.57
N ILE A 231 -3.40 -10.59 -5.45
CA ILE A 231 -2.59 -11.46 -6.31
C ILE A 231 -1.83 -10.65 -7.36
N LEU A 232 -0.53 -10.92 -7.48
CA LEU A 232 0.35 -10.38 -8.51
C LEU A 232 0.45 -11.37 -9.67
N SER A 233 0.14 -10.90 -10.88
CA SER A 233 0.14 -11.74 -12.08
C SER A 233 0.65 -10.99 -13.31
N ALA A 234 1.21 -11.74 -14.25
CA ALA A 234 1.80 -11.17 -15.46
C ALA A 234 0.74 -10.73 -16.46
N ALA A 235 0.89 -9.52 -17.00
CA ALA A 235 0.12 -9.08 -18.15
C ALA A 235 0.73 -9.63 -19.44
N ARG A 236 -0.11 -9.80 -20.47
CA ARG A 236 0.27 -10.33 -21.78
C ARG A 236 -0.66 -9.80 -22.86
N LEU A 237 -0.25 -9.91 -24.12
CA LEU A 237 -1.11 -9.64 -25.27
C LEU A 237 -2.27 -10.64 -25.32
N GLY A 238 -3.43 -10.18 -25.77
CA GLY A 238 -4.64 -11.01 -25.88
C GLY A 238 -4.51 -12.16 -26.88
N ASN A 239 -3.74 -11.97 -27.95
CA ASN A 239 -3.54 -12.91 -29.05
C ASN A 239 -2.32 -13.81 -28.90
N ASP A 240 -1.48 -13.61 -27.88
CA ASP A 240 -0.29 -14.43 -27.63
C ASP A 240 -0.13 -14.72 -26.14
N ILE A 241 -0.35 -15.97 -25.74
CA ILE A 241 -0.25 -16.39 -24.35
C ILE A 241 1.17 -16.28 -23.78
N ASN A 242 2.20 -16.33 -24.64
CA ASN A 242 3.61 -16.35 -24.25
C ASN A 242 4.28 -14.96 -24.36
N SER A 243 3.50 -13.88 -24.41
CA SER A 243 3.94 -12.50 -24.67
C SER A 243 4.21 -11.65 -23.43
N ALA A 244 4.23 -12.23 -22.24
CA ALA A 244 4.57 -11.49 -21.03
C ALA A 244 5.99 -10.92 -21.13
N THR A 245 6.17 -9.68 -20.68
CA THR A 245 7.47 -9.00 -20.62
C THR A 245 7.69 -8.38 -19.24
N SER A 246 7.40 -7.09 -19.04
CA SER A 246 7.53 -6.39 -17.76
C SER A 246 6.21 -6.02 -17.11
N GLN A 247 5.12 -5.98 -17.89
CA GLN A 247 3.83 -5.53 -17.35
C GLN A 247 3.23 -6.59 -16.42
N PHE A 248 2.67 -6.12 -15.32
CA PHE A 248 2.00 -6.94 -14.32
C PHE A 248 0.69 -6.26 -13.89
N PHE A 249 -0.18 -7.02 -13.24
CA PHE A 249 -1.34 -6.49 -12.55
C PHE A 249 -1.46 -7.06 -11.14
N VAL A 250 -2.03 -6.25 -10.25
CA VAL A 250 -2.39 -6.61 -8.88
C VAL A 250 -3.91 -6.64 -8.78
N MET A 251 -4.45 -7.76 -8.31
CA MET A 251 -5.89 -7.94 -8.19
C MET A 251 -6.47 -7.07 -7.08
N HIS A 252 -7.54 -6.36 -7.37
CA HIS A 252 -8.30 -5.58 -6.40
C HIS A 252 -9.38 -6.43 -5.72
N ARG A 253 -10.07 -7.29 -6.48
CA ARG A 253 -11.05 -8.27 -5.96
C ARG A 253 -10.87 -9.61 -6.65
N ASN A 254 -11.61 -10.62 -6.18
CA ASN A 254 -11.58 -11.97 -6.76
C ASN A 254 -12.14 -11.96 -8.19
N TYR A 255 -11.41 -12.57 -9.12
CA TYR A 255 -11.85 -12.68 -10.53
C TYR A 255 -11.53 -14.06 -11.11
N PRO A 256 -12.36 -15.09 -10.82
CA PRO A 256 -12.05 -16.48 -11.16
C PRO A 256 -11.87 -16.79 -12.65
N SER A 257 -12.38 -15.94 -13.55
CA SER A 257 -12.26 -16.13 -15.00
C SER A 257 -10.83 -15.98 -15.52
N LEU A 258 -9.90 -15.42 -14.73
CA LEU A 258 -8.47 -15.39 -15.07
C LEU A 258 -7.72 -16.68 -14.71
N ASN A 259 -8.31 -17.55 -13.87
CA ASN A 259 -7.66 -18.76 -13.39
C ASN A 259 -7.30 -19.69 -14.55
N GLY A 260 -6.06 -20.17 -14.58
CA GLY A 260 -5.53 -21.01 -15.66
C GLY A 260 -5.35 -20.28 -17.01
N ARG A 261 -5.54 -18.96 -17.07
CA ARG A 261 -5.38 -18.15 -18.30
C ARG A 261 -4.29 -17.08 -18.21
N TYR A 262 -3.80 -16.83 -17.01
CA TYR A 262 -2.73 -15.90 -16.66
C TYR A 262 -1.77 -16.58 -15.68
N SER A 263 -0.55 -16.05 -15.57
CA SER A 263 0.52 -16.58 -14.72
C SER A 263 0.60 -15.76 -13.42
N PRO A 264 -0.14 -16.11 -12.36
CA PRO A 264 0.07 -15.53 -11.05
C PRO A 264 1.41 -16.03 -10.51
N PHE A 265 2.22 -15.11 -10.01
CA PHE A 265 3.61 -15.38 -9.60
C PHE A 265 3.97 -14.77 -8.23
N GLY A 266 3.00 -14.17 -7.54
CA GLY A 266 3.19 -13.63 -6.20
C GLY A 266 1.90 -13.09 -5.61
N LYS A 267 1.99 -12.51 -4.41
CA LYS A 267 0.86 -11.93 -3.67
C LYS A 267 1.34 -10.82 -2.74
N LEU A 268 0.48 -9.82 -2.50
CA LEU A 268 0.68 -8.85 -1.44
C LEU A 268 0.72 -9.52 -0.05
N LYS A 269 1.79 -9.27 0.69
CA LYS A 269 1.88 -9.46 2.14
C LYS A 269 1.30 -8.27 2.90
N SER A 270 1.52 -7.06 2.38
CA SER A 270 1.05 -5.79 2.94
C SER A 270 0.90 -4.75 1.83
N GLY A 271 0.06 -3.73 2.05
CA GLY A 271 -0.20 -2.65 1.08
C GLY A 271 -1.49 -2.81 0.28
N MET A 272 -2.48 -3.57 0.76
CA MET A 272 -3.78 -3.68 0.08
C MET A 272 -4.52 -2.33 0.07
N GLU A 273 -4.40 -1.55 1.14
CA GLU A 273 -4.89 -0.17 1.24
C GLU A 273 -4.24 0.78 0.22
N VAL A 274 -3.03 0.48 -0.25
CA VAL A 274 -2.39 1.21 -1.35
C VAL A 274 -3.08 0.88 -2.68
N VAL A 275 -3.45 -0.39 -2.90
CA VAL A 275 -4.28 -0.78 -4.05
C VAL A 275 -5.63 -0.07 -4.01
N GLU A 276 -6.29 -0.02 -2.85
CA GLU A 276 -7.55 0.73 -2.66
C GLU A 276 -7.37 2.22 -2.98
N LYS A 277 -6.32 2.87 -2.46
CA LYS A 277 -6.03 4.29 -2.76
C LYS A 277 -5.83 4.51 -4.26
N ILE A 278 -5.10 3.64 -4.95
CA ILE A 278 -4.90 3.73 -6.40
C ILE A 278 -6.24 3.58 -7.14
N VAL A 279 -7.11 2.66 -6.71
CA VAL A 279 -8.44 2.46 -7.28
C VAL A 279 -9.37 3.67 -7.04
N ILE A 280 -9.40 4.18 -5.81
CA ILE A 280 -10.28 5.27 -5.35
C ILE A 280 -9.88 6.62 -5.94
N THR A 281 -8.64 6.78 -6.42
CA THR A 281 -8.24 8.00 -7.16
C THR A 281 -9.04 8.25 -8.44
N GLY A 282 -9.95 7.34 -8.81
CA GLY A 282 -11.26 7.68 -9.38
C GLY A 282 -11.23 8.74 -10.47
N ASP A 283 -11.11 8.30 -11.71
CA ASP A 283 -11.42 9.19 -12.84
C ASP A 283 -12.93 9.48 -12.81
N PRO A 284 -13.40 10.75 -12.82
CA PRO A 284 -14.83 11.07 -12.91
C PRO A 284 -15.49 10.54 -14.20
N ARG A 285 -14.70 10.09 -15.19
CA ARG A 285 -15.16 9.39 -16.40
C ARG A 285 -15.38 7.89 -16.20
N TYR A 286 -14.98 7.32 -15.05
CA TYR A 286 -15.26 5.93 -14.74
C TYR A 286 -16.77 5.77 -14.48
N SER A 287 -17.41 4.93 -15.28
CA SER A 287 -18.76 4.43 -15.03
C SER A 287 -18.68 2.91 -15.06
N SER A 288 -19.67 2.22 -14.48
CA SER A 288 -19.80 0.76 -14.59
C SER A 288 -19.84 0.27 -16.06
N ASN A 289 -19.95 1.16 -17.05
CA ASN A 289 -19.97 0.89 -18.48
C ASN A 289 -18.60 1.06 -19.18
N THR A 290 -17.49 1.29 -18.48
CA THR A 290 -16.13 1.26 -19.06
C THR A 290 -15.36 -0.02 -18.63
N PRO A 291 -15.68 -1.19 -19.22
CA PRO A 291 -15.09 -2.47 -18.82
C PRO A 291 -13.59 -2.57 -19.13
N GLN A 292 -13.06 -1.72 -20.00
CA GLN A 292 -11.62 -1.67 -20.29
C GLN A 292 -10.80 -1.00 -19.18
N GLY A 293 -11.44 -0.30 -18.22
CA GLY A 293 -10.77 0.50 -17.21
C GLY A 293 -10.40 1.89 -17.69
N PHE A 294 -9.63 2.61 -16.89
CA PHE A 294 -9.16 3.96 -17.19
C PHE A 294 -7.66 4.10 -16.92
N THR A 295 -7.04 5.05 -17.61
CA THR A 295 -5.72 5.57 -17.22
C THR A 295 -5.93 6.69 -16.21
N PRO A 296 -5.36 6.60 -14.98
CA PRO A 296 -5.51 7.64 -13.98
C PRO A 296 -5.09 9.02 -14.51
N THR A 297 -5.91 10.05 -14.31
CA THR A 297 -5.60 11.44 -14.70
C THR A 297 -4.50 12.03 -13.84
N THR A 298 -4.47 11.66 -12.56
CA THR A 298 -3.33 11.89 -11.68
C THR A 298 -2.41 10.67 -11.76
N PRO A 299 -1.13 10.80 -12.15
CA PRO A 299 -0.22 9.67 -12.25
C PRO A 299 -0.10 8.90 -10.93
N GLN A 300 -0.28 7.58 -11.00
CA GLN A 300 -0.08 6.64 -9.88
C GLN A 300 1.29 5.99 -10.08
N ASN A 301 2.34 6.68 -9.61
CA ASN A 301 3.72 6.39 -9.95
C ASN A 301 4.31 5.30 -9.06
N ILE A 302 5.08 4.41 -9.67
CA ILE A 302 6.02 3.52 -8.99
C ILE A 302 7.32 4.31 -8.84
N LEU A 303 7.62 4.70 -7.61
CA LEU A 303 8.81 5.48 -7.28
C LEU A 303 10.06 4.59 -7.34
N ARG A 304 9.98 3.40 -6.73
CA ARG A 304 11.08 2.43 -6.71
C ARG A 304 10.55 1.01 -6.51
N ALA A 305 11.15 0.02 -7.16
CA ALA A 305 10.95 -1.39 -6.81
C ALA A 305 12.22 -1.95 -6.18
N ILE A 306 12.12 -2.45 -4.95
CA ILE A 306 13.26 -2.81 -4.11
C ILE A 306 13.19 -4.30 -3.85
N VAL A 307 14.26 -5.02 -4.19
CA VAL A 307 14.40 -6.41 -3.78
C VAL A 307 14.97 -6.46 -2.36
N VAL A 308 14.34 -7.26 -1.51
CA VAL A 308 14.76 -7.52 -0.13
C VAL A 308 14.88 -9.02 0.10
N ARG A 309 15.62 -9.42 1.14
CA ARG A 309 15.55 -10.80 1.62
C ARG A 309 14.23 -11.04 2.33
N ALA A 310 13.59 -12.17 2.05
CA ALA A 310 12.45 -12.62 2.82
C ALA A 310 12.89 -12.71 4.28
N GLN A 311 12.16 -12.07 5.20
CA GLN A 311 12.41 -12.26 6.61
C GLN A 311 11.97 -13.69 6.98
N SER A 312 12.88 -14.47 7.56
CA SER A 312 12.50 -15.73 8.18
C SER A 312 11.48 -15.39 9.27
N THR A 313 10.25 -15.88 9.15
CA THR A 313 9.42 -16.04 10.34
C THR A 313 10.22 -16.96 11.25
N VAL A 314 10.86 -16.41 12.27
CA VAL A 314 11.49 -17.19 13.33
C VAL A 314 10.33 -17.86 14.06
N GLY A 315 9.94 -19.03 13.56
CA GLY A 315 9.29 -20.03 14.38
C GLY A 315 10.35 -20.61 15.29
N GLU A 316 10.00 -20.74 16.56
CA GLU A 316 10.75 -21.45 17.59
C GLU A 316 11.33 -22.77 17.05
N ASP A 317 12.62 -22.83 16.81
CA ASP A 317 13.36 -24.09 16.92
C ASP A 317 14.00 -24.09 18.31
N GLY A 318 13.21 -24.61 19.25
CA GLY A 318 13.75 -25.15 20.47
C GLY A 318 14.65 -26.33 20.16
N ASP A 319 15.88 -26.24 20.68
CA ASP A 319 16.60 -27.34 21.33
C ASP A 319 16.66 -28.69 20.59
N LYS A 320 17.79 -28.95 19.90
CA LYS A 320 18.54 -30.21 19.97
C LYS A 320 20.03 -30.00 19.69
#